data_AF-R9HUT1-F1
#
_entry.id   AF-R9HUT1-F1
#
_cell.length_a   1.000
_cell.length_b   1.000
_cell.length_c   1.000
_cell.angle_alpha   90.00
_cell.angle_beta   90.00
_cell.angle_gamma   90.00
#
_symmetry.space_group_name_H-M   'P 1'
#
loop_
_entity.id
_entity.type
_entity.pdbx_description
1 polymer ?
#
loop_
_entity_poly.entity_id
_entity_poly.type
_entity_poly.pdbx_seq_one_letter_code
_entity_poly.pdbx_strand_id
1 'polypeptide(L)'
;MSFVADELVKWRDSPAWYDRIDLDEFERLAGIGYEPRQIAMYYHVPENDFLWYFNLVGSPLKYHYERGQLLQRAKEGLAMAASAETGDNVTQAQRFDKFRQATGYRNSINKIFYDDIG
;
A
#
# COMPACT_ATOMS: atom_id res chain seq x y z
N MET A 1 15.88 3.86 33.25
CA MET A 1 15.16 4.53 32.16
C MET A 1 14.05 3.59 31.73
N SER A 2 12.82 3.86 32.17
CA SER A 2 11.63 3.08 31.82
C SER A 2 11.24 3.43 30.39
N PHE A 3 11.26 2.46 29.48
CA PHE A 3 10.70 2.62 28.15
C PHE A 3 9.18 2.54 28.30
N VAL A 4 8.51 3.70 28.24
CA VAL A 4 7.07 3.77 28.09
C VAL A 4 6.73 3.13 26.75
N ALA A 5 6.06 1.98 26.78
CA ALA A 5 5.45 1.42 25.60
C ALA A 5 4.35 2.39 25.10
N ASP A 6 4.41 2.71 23.81
CA ASP A 6 3.28 3.03 22.94
C ASP A 6 2.35 4.19 23.33
N GLU A 7 2.88 5.42 23.42
CA GLU A 7 2.08 6.51 22.85
C GLU A 7 2.20 6.42 21.32
N LEU A 8 1.11 6.00 20.68
CA LEU A 8 0.96 6.08 19.22
C LEU A 8 1.20 7.53 18.77
N VAL A 9 2.40 7.80 18.25
CA VAL A 9 2.77 9.13 17.79
C VAL A 9 2.00 9.42 16.50
N LYS A 10 1.11 10.41 16.58
CA LYS A 10 0.34 10.88 15.44
C LYS A 10 1.18 11.82 14.59
N TRP A 11 0.98 11.78 13.27
CA TRP A 11 1.45 12.83 12.39
C TRP A 11 0.84 14.17 12.81
N ARG A 12 1.66 15.19 13.00
CA ARG A 12 1.21 16.53 13.38
C ARG A 12 1.76 17.57 12.42
N ASP A 13 3.08 17.63 12.32
CA ASP A 13 3.79 18.60 11.48
C ASP A 13 4.54 17.86 10.38
N SER A 14 4.47 18.39 9.17
CA SER A 14 5.18 17.83 8.02
C SER A 14 6.64 18.25 8.03
N PRO A 15 7.60 17.33 7.79
CA PRO A 15 9.00 17.69 7.66
C PRO A 15 9.22 18.50 6.38
N ALA A 16 10.21 19.40 6.38
CA ALA A 16 10.48 20.28 5.23
C ALA A 16 10.75 19.54 3.91
N TRP A 17 11.20 18.28 3.99
CA TRP A 17 11.40 17.47 2.78
C TRP A 17 10.12 16.89 2.20
N TYR A 18 9.01 16.86 2.94
CA TYR A 18 7.74 16.27 2.51
C TYR A 18 7.19 16.97 1.27
N ASP A 19 7.29 18.30 1.23
CA ASP A 19 6.82 19.10 0.10
C ASP A 19 7.59 18.85 -1.20
N ARG A 20 8.74 18.17 -1.14
CA ARG A 20 9.53 17.77 -2.32
C ARG A 20 9.09 16.45 -2.92
N ILE A 21 8.20 15.71 -2.25
CA ILE A 21 7.71 14.42 -2.71
C ILE A 21 6.53 14.67 -3.66
N ASP A 22 6.69 14.27 -4.92
CA ASP A 22 5.57 14.14 -5.84
C ASP A 22 4.75 12.91 -5.43
N LEU A 23 3.54 13.12 -4.90
CA LEU A 23 2.71 12.05 -4.38
C LEU A 23 2.19 11.11 -5.48
N ASP A 24 2.02 11.60 -6.72
CA ASP A 24 1.59 10.76 -7.85
C ASP A 24 2.74 9.85 -8.32
N GLU A 25 3.98 10.36 -8.32
CA GLU A 25 5.16 9.53 -8.56
C GLU A 25 5.41 8.55 -7.41
N PHE A 26 5.27 9.01 -6.16
CA PHE A 26 5.37 8.18 -4.97
C PHE A 26 4.41 6.98 -5.01
N GLU A 27 3.14 7.21 -5.35
CA GLU A 27 2.14 6.16 -5.51
C GLU A 27 2.48 5.17 -6.63
N ARG A 28 3.04 5.65 -7.74
CA ARG A 28 3.49 4.78 -8.84
C ARG A 28 4.64 3.90 -8.41
N LEU A 29 5.62 4.43 -7.68
CA LEU A 29 6.74 3.65 -7.12
C LEU A 29 6.24 2.59 -6.13
N ALA A 30 5.32 2.96 -5.24
CA ALA A 30 4.69 2.02 -4.32
C ALA A 30 3.90 0.93 -5.06
N GLY A 31 3.16 1.32 -6.11
CA GLY A 31 2.37 0.42 -6.95
C GLY A 31 3.21 -0.68 -7.61
N ILE A 32 4.40 -0.35 -8.11
CA ILE A 32 5.32 -1.30 -8.75
C ILE A 32 6.21 -2.06 -7.76
N GLY A 33 6.01 -1.86 -6.45
CA GLY A 33 6.62 -2.69 -5.40
C GLY A 33 7.93 -2.17 -4.82
N TYR A 34 8.27 -0.89 -5.00
CA TYR A 34 9.39 -0.31 -4.26
C TYR A 34 9.06 -0.19 -2.78
N GLU A 35 9.99 -0.61 -1.92
CA GLU A 35 9.87 -0.52 -0.46
C GLU A 35 10.01 0.93 0.03
N PRO A 36 9.42 1.30 1.18
CA PRO A 36 9.51 2.66 1.72
C PRO A 36 10.96 3.19 1.85
N ARG A 37 11.92 2.33 2.23
CA ARG A 37 13.35 2.68 2.28
C ARG A 37 13.95 3.02 0.91
N GLN A 38 13.51 2.33 -0.15
CA GLN A 38 13.98 2.59 -1.51
C GLN A 38 13.38 3.89 -2.04
N ILE A 39 12.13 4.17 -1.69
CA ILE A 39 11.48 5.43 -2.04
C ILE A 39 12.12 6.61 -1.28
N ALA A 40 12.50 6.42 -0.01
CA ALA A 40 13.29 7.41 0.74
C ALA A 40 14.60 7.75 0.01
N MET A 41 15.32 6.71 -0.44
CA MET A 41 16.55 6.87 -1.23
C MET A 41 16.30 7.59 -2.55
N TYR A 42 15.21 7.29 -3.26
CA TYR A 42 14.82 7.94 -4.51
C TYR A 42 14.64 9.45 -4.36
N TYR A 43 13.97 9.90 -3.30
CA TYR A 43 13.76 11.32 -2.99
C TYR A 43 14.91 11.99 -2.24
N HIS A 44 16.04 11.29 -2.06
CA HIS A 44 17.18 11.77 -1.26
C HIS A 44 16.78 12.23 0.16
N VAL A 45 15.86 11.49 0.79
CA VAL A 45 15.46 11.68 2.19
C VAL A 45 16.23 10.70 3.07
N PRO A 46 16.77 11.12 4.24
CA PRO A 46 17.39 10.20 5.17
C PRO A 46 16.43 9.05 5.55
N GLU A 47 16.86 7.81 5.35
CA GLU A 47 16.00 6.62 5.50
C GLU A 47 15.31 6.56 6.87
N ASN A 48 16.07 6.72 7.96
CA ASN A 48 15.52 6.66 9.32
C ASN A 48 14.46 7.73 9.57
N ASP A 49 14.67 8.94 9.03
CA ASP A 49 13.72 10.05 9.18
C ASP A 49 12.46 9.77 8.38
N PHE A 50 12.61 9.35 7.11
CA PHE A 50 11.49 8.95 6.27
C PHE A 50 10.67 7.83 6.91
N LEU A 51 11.31 6.77 7.38
CA LEU A 51 10.64 5.62 8.00
C LEU A 51 9.98 5.99 9.32
N TRP A 52 10.53 6.91 10.09
CA TRP A 52 9.88 7.42 11.30
C TRP A 52 8.54 8.08 10.94
N TYR A 53 8.56 9.05 10.02
CA TYR A 53 7.38 9.77 9.53
C TYR A 53 6.37 8.82 8.84
N PHE A 54 6.85 7.82 8.10
CA PHE A 54 6.02 6.80 7.47
C PHE A 54 5.23 5.97 8.49
N ASN A 55 5.83 5.65 9.64
CA ASN A 55 5.20 4.79 10.65
C ASN A 55 4.28 5.53 11.64
N LEU A 56 4.20 6.87 11.56
CA LEU A 56 3.30 7.65 12.40
C LEU A 56 1.84 7.32 12.13
N VAL A 57 1.01 7.42 13.17
CA VAL A 57 -0.43 7.27 13.03
C VAL A 57 -1.00 8.41 12.19
N GLY A 58 -1.76 8.07 11.15
CA GLY A 58 -2.30 9.04 10.20
C GLY A 58 -1.25 9.56 9.21
N SER A 59 -0.10 8.87 9.06
CA SER A 59 0.93 9.26 8.10
C SER A 59 0.36 9.36 6.68
N PRO A 60 0.45 10.53 6.02
CA PRO A 60 0.04 10.66 4.64
C PRO A 60 0.94 9.83 3.71
N LEU A 61 2.23 9.65 4.06
CA LEU A 61 3.14 8.78 3.31
C LEU A 61 2.64 7.34 3.28
N LYS A 62 2.18 6.83 4.42
CA LYS A 62 1.62 5.47 4.50
C LYS A 62 0.33 5.34 3.72
N TYR A 63 -0.56 6.33 3.82
CA TYR A 63 -1.80 6.37 3.04
C TYR A 63 -1.53 6.31 1.53
N HIS A 64 -0.67 7.19 1.01
CA HIS A 64 -0.34 7.20 -0.41
C HIS A 64 0.38 5.92 -0.83
N TYR A 65 1.23 5.34 0.02
CA TYR A 65 1.92 4.10 -0.31
C TYR A 65 0.93 2.94 -0.49
N GLU A 66 0.01 2.78 0.45
CA GLU A 66 -1.05 1.76 0.40
C GLU A 66 -2.02 2.02 -0.77
N ARG A 67 -2.34 3.30 -1.05
CA ARG A 67 -3.16 3.70 -2.20
C ARG A 67 -2.48 3.33 -3.52
N GLY A 68 -1.18 3.59 -3.68
CA GLY A 68 -0.42 3.22 -4.87
C GLY A 68 -0.45 1.71 -5.13
N GLN A 69 -0.24 0.91 -4.09
CA GLN A 69 -0.37 -0.55 -4.17
C GLN A 69 -1.79 -0.99 -4.55
N LEU A 70 -2.81 -0.36 -3.97
CA LEU A 70 -4.21 -0.65 -4.28
C LEU A 70 -4.54 -0.33 -5.74
N LEU A 71 -4.12 0.83 -6.23
CA LEU A 71 -4.37 1.27 -7.61
C LEU A 71 -3.74 0.31 -8.62
N GLN A 72 -2.50 -0.13 -8.38
CA GLN A 72 -1.85 -1.09 -9.27
C GLN A 72 -2.57 -2.45 -9.26
N ARG A 73 -2.92 -2.97 -8.08
CA ARG A 73 -3.70 -4.22 -7.95
C ARG A 73 -5.07 -4.11 -8.62
N ALA A 74 -5.75 -2.97 -8.49
CA ALA A 74 -7.04 -2.73 -9.12
C ALA A 74 -6.90 -2.69 -10.64
N LYS A 75 -5.88 -2.01 -11.17
CA LYS A 75 -5.58 -1.97 -12.61
C LYS A 75 -5.34 -3.37 -13.18
N GLU A 76 -4.53 -4.18 -12.50
CA GLU A 76 -4.27 -5.57 -12.88
C GLU A 76 -5.53 -6.44 -12.82
N GLY A 77 -6.32 -6.31 -11.74
CA GLY A 77 -7.58 -7.03 -11.56
C GLY A 77 -8.61 -6.71 -12.65
N LEU A 78 -8.77 -5.43 -13.00
CA LEU A 78 -9.67 -4.98 -14.07
C LEU A 78 -9.23 -5.47 -15.44
N ALA A 79 -7.91 -5.42 -15.74
CA ALA A 79 -7.37 -5.94 -17.00
C ALA A 79 -7.56 -7.47 -17.12
N MET A 80 -7.38 -8.21 -16.02
CA MET A 80 -7.66 -9.65 -15.98
C MET A 80 -9.15 -9.97 -16.16
N ALA A 81 -10.04 -9.20 -15.53
CA ALA A 81 -11.49 -9.36 -15.69
C ALA A 81 -11.92 -9.15 -17.16
N ALA A 82 -11.48 -8.04 -17.76
CA ALA A 82 -11.77 -7.75 -19.17
C ALA A 82 -11.23 -8.82 -20.12
N SER A 83 -10.02 -9.34 -19.86
CA SER A 83 -9.42 -10.42 -20.67
C SER A 83 -10.16 -11.75 -20.52
N ALA A 84 -10.77 -12.01 -19.36
CA ALA A 84 -11.56 -13.22 -19.13
C ALA A 84 -12.93 -13.15 -19.82
N GLU A 85 -13.55 -11.96 -19.89
CA GLU A 85 -14.84 -11.75 -20.59
C GLU A 85 -14.75 -11.95 -22.09
N THR A 86 -13.61 -11.64 -22.72
CA THR A 86 -13.39 -11.86 -24.15
C THR A 86 -13.24 -13.34 -24.55
N GLY A 87 -13.18 -14.28 -23.59
CA GLY A 87 -13.31 -15.73 -23.83
C GLY A 87 -12.17 -16.42 -24.57
N ASP A 88 -11.26 -15.70 -25.22
CA ASP A 88 -10.25 -16.28 -26.12
C ASP A 88 -9.04 -16.93 -25.42
N ASN A 89 -8.93 -16.88 -24.09
CA ASN A 89 -7.71 -17.31 -23.40
C ASN A 89 -7.99 -18.03 -22.08
N VAL A 90 -8.19 -19.35 -22.14
CA VAL A 90 -8.46 -20.26 -20.99
C VAL A 90 -7.44 -20.06 -19.85
N THR A 91 -6.19 -19.75 -20.18
CA THR A 91 -5.14 -19.47 -19.20
C THR A 91 -5.38 -18.19 -18.40
N GLN A 92 -6.01 -17.16 -18.98
CA GLN A 92 -6.34 -15.92 -18.30
C GLN A 92 -7.55 -16.08 -17.37
N ALA A 93 -8.55 -16.88 -17.77
CA ALA A 93 -9.67 -17.24 -16.90
C ALA A 93 -9.18 -17.96 -15.62
N GLN A 94 -8.25 -18.90 -15.75
CA GLN A 94 -7.64 -19.58 -14.60
C GLN A 94 -6.83 -18.64 -13.68
N ARG A 95 -6.12 -17.65 -14.25
CA ARG A 95 -5.40 -16.62 -13.47
C ARG A 95 -6.37 -15.71 -12.73
N PHE A 96 -7.48 -15.36 -13.36
CA PHE A 96 -8.54 -14.55 -12.76
C PHE A 96 -9.25 -15.28 -11.61
N ASP A 97 -9.58 -16.57 -11.76
CA ASP A 97 -10.17 -17.35 -10.68
C ASP A 97 -9.24 -17.47 -9.47
N LYS A 98 -7.94 -17.68 -9.69
CA LYS A 98 -6.92 -17.66 -8.62
C LYS A 98 -6.84 -16.29 -7.94
N PHE A 99 -6.90 -15.21 -8.70
CA PHE A 99 -6.91 -13.85 -8.17
C PHE A 99 -8.16 -13.58 -7.31
N ARG A 100 -9.34 -14.02 -7.75
CA ARG A 100 -10.58 -13.92 -6.98
C ARG A 100 -10.53 -14.73 -5.69
N GLN A 101 -9.99 -15.96 -5.73
CA GLN A 101 -9.80 -16.77 -4.53
C GLN A 101 -8.84 -16.11 -3.54
N ALA A 102 -7.69 -15.60 -4.00
CA ALA A 102 -6.72 -14.92 -3.14
C ALA A 102 -7.28 -13.64 -2.51
N THR A 103 -8.06 -12.88 -3.27
CA THR A 103 -8.74 -11.66 -2.78
C THR A 103 -9.85 -12.00 -1.79
N GLY A 104 -10.68 -13.01 -2.10
CA GLY A 104 -11.72 -13.51 -1.21
C GLY A 104 -11.14 -14.02 0.12
N TYR A 105 -10.03 -14.75 0.06
CA TYR A 105 -9.32 -15.24 1.25
C TYR A 105 -8.80 -14.11 2.15
N ARG A 106 -8.18 -13.08 1.56
CA ARG A 106 -7.74 -11.89 2.31
C ARG A 106 -8.91 -11.15 2.95
N ASN A 107 -10.00 -10.96 2.21
CA ASN A 107 -11.19 -10.30 2.73
C ASN A 107 -11.85 -11.12 3.85
N SER A 108 -11.87 -12.46 3.76
CA SER A 108 -12.38 -13.33 4.82
C SER A 108 -11.52 -13.31 6.08
N ILE A 109 -10.19 -13.26 5.93
CA ILE A 109 -9.27 -13.05 7.06
C ILE A 109 -9.59 -11.71 7.72
N ASN A 110 -9.60 -10.61 6.97
CA ASN A 110 -9.87 -9.30 7.53
C ASN A 110 -11.23 -9.25 8.23
N LYS A 111 -12.26 -9.90 7.68
CA LYS A 111 -13.56 -10.01 8.33
C LYS A 111 -13.47 -10.74 9.68
N ILE A 112 -12.80 -11.89 9.75
CA ILE A 112 -12.65 -12.66 10.99
C ILE A 112 -11.85 -11.90 12.05
N PHE A 113 -10.79 -11.18 11.65
CA PHE A 113 -9.91 -10.50 12.60
C PHE A 113 -10.39 -9.11 13.04
N TYR A 114 -11.25 -8.44 12.25
CA TYR A 114 -11.67 -7.06 12.51
C TYR A 114 -13.18 -6.86 12.74
N ASP A 115 -14.07 -7.84 12.46
CA ASP A 115 -15.50 -7.72 12.84
C ASP A 115 -15.72 -7.83 14.36
N ASP A 116 -14.80 -8.43 15.12
CA ASP A 116 -14.95 -8.69 16.57
C ASP A 116 -14.43 -7.55 17.48
N ILE A 117 -14.08 -6.38 16.91
CA ILE A 117 -13.62 -5.19 17.65
C ILE A 117 -14.64 -4.02 17.51
N GLY A 118 -15.93 -4.35 17.36
CA GLY A 118 -17.05 -3.40 17.36
C GLY A 118 -17.57 -3.08 18.74
#